data_AF-L9VWJ7-F1
#
_entry.id   AF-L9VWJ7-F1
#
_cell.length_a   1.000
_cell.length_b   1.000
_cell.length_c   1.000
_cell.angle_alpha   90.00
_cell.angle_beta   90.00
_cell.angle_gamma   90.00
#
_symmetry.space_group_name_H-M   'P 1'
#
loop_
_entity.id
_entity.type
_entity.pdbx_description
1 polymer ?
#
loop_
_entity_poly.entity_id
_entity_poly.type
_entity_poly.pdbx_seq_one_letter_code
_entity_poly.pdbx_strand_id
1 'polypeptide(L)'
;MVRGAIGLEQGSKEHLCYPRNKLFDKIGARSLVVDPDPYGNFLMQGHDWATTRDFARFGLLHLQDGQFAGEQVLPPWWTDEVIQPSAAEDGYGGLWWLNTNQESQEDVPADAYWASGVSDQRIHVIPSEDLVIARNGHTDVADWNYVNSTIIDAVNS
;
A
#
# COMPACT_ATOMS: atom_id res chain seq x y z
N MET A 1 30.33 12.00 -2.30
CA MET A 1 29.21 11.38 -3.02
C MET A 1 28.37 10.64 -2.00
N VAL A 2 27.09 10.98 -1.85
CA VAL A 2 26.19 10.36 -0.87
C VAL A 2 25.38 9.28 -1.58
N ARG A 3 25.44 8.05 -1.07
CA ARG A 3 24.59 6.94 -1.54
C ARG A 3 23.29 6.96 -0.74
N GLY A 4 22.17 6.73 -1.43
CA GLY A 4 20.84 6.65 -0.80
C GLY A 4 20.64 5.33 -0.06
N ALA A 5 19.50 5.20 0.61
CA ALA A 5 19.13 4.00 1.38
C ALA A 5 19.14 2.70 0.53
N ILE A 6 18.95 2.82 -0.79
CA ILE A 6 18.97 1.72 -1.75
C ILE A 6 20.35 1.46 -2.38
N GLY A 7 21.42 2.08 -1.86
CA GLY A 7 22.80 1.86 -2.28
C GLY A 7 23.23 2.53 -3.59
N LEU A 8 22.29 3.18 -4.30
CA LEU A 8 22.52 3.97 -5.51
C LEU A 8 22.92 5.41 -5.17
N GLU A 9 23.61 6.08 -6.10
CA GLU A 9 23.95 7.49 -5.96
C GLU A 9 22.68 8.36 -5.94
N GLN A 10 22.50 9.16 -4.88
CA GLN A 10 21.32 10.02 -4.74
C GLN A 10 21.19 10.99 -5.91
N GLY A 11 19.96 11.18 -6.40
CA GLY A 11 19.67 12.08 -7.52
C GLY A 11 20.12 11.58 -8.91
N SER A 12 20.84 10.46 -8.99
CA SER A 12 21.17 9.84 -10.28
C SER A 12 19.90 9.35 -11.01
N LYS A 13 19.96 9.26 -12.33
CA LYS A 13 18.86 8.70 -13.13
C LYS A 13 18.50 7.28 -12.69
N GLU A 14 19.51 6.48 -12.35
CA GLU A 14 19.31 5.11 -11.87
C GLU A 14 18.58 5.07 -10.54
N HIS A 15 18.95 5.95 -9.60
CA HIS A 15 18.25 6.10 -8.32
C HIS A 15 16.79 6.53 -8.53
N LEU A 16 16.54 7.56 -9.34
CA LEU A 16 15.20 8.09 -9.57
C LEU A 16 14.29 7.12 -10.36
N CYS A 17 14.85 6.32 -11.28
CA CYS A 17 14.10 5.30 -12.00
C CYS A 17 13.93 3.99 -11.21
N TYR A 18 14.59 3.84 -10.06
CA TYR A 18 14.62 2.57 -9.33
C TYR A 18 13.22 2.04 -8.96
N PRO A 19 12.32 2.80 -8.32
CA PRO A 19 10.99 2.30 -7.94
C PRO A 19 10.15 1.88 -9.16
N ARG A 20 10.25 2.65 -10.26
CA ARG A 20 9.56 2.35 -11.52
C ARG A 20 10.03 1.03 -12.10
N ASN A 21 11.35 0.85 -12.25
CA ASN A 21 11.93 -0.34 -12.86
C ASN A 21 11.78 -1.59 -12.00
N LYS A 22 11.84 -1.44 -10.66
CA LYS A 22 11.84 -2.57 -9.74
C LYS A 22 10.45 -3.00 -9.30
N LEU A 23 9.47 -2.10 -9.30
CA LEU A 23 8.13 -2.36 -8.78
C LEU A 23 7.03 -1.92 -9.74
N PHE A 24 6.92 -0.62 -10.04
CA PHE A 24 5.70 -0.10 -10.69
C PHE A 24 5.47 -0.69 -12.08
N ASP A 25 6.54 -0.85 -12.85
CA ASP A 25 6.46 -1.43 -14.19
C ASP A 25 6.11 -2.92 -14.17
N LYS A 26 6.50 -3.65 -13.11
CA LYS A 26 6.20 -5.06 -12.93
C LYS A 26 4.73 -5.32 -12.60
N ILE A 27 4.14 -4.45 -11.78
CA ILE A 27 2.70 -4.52 -11.44
C ILE A 27 1.80 -3.75 -12.41
N GLY A 28 2.37 -3.15 -13.47
CA GLY A 28 1.62 -2.36 -14.44
C GLY A 28 1.05 -1.04 -13.89
N ALA A 29 1.58 -0.54 -12.77
CA ALA A 29 1.20 0.73 -12.15
C ALA A 29 1.85 1.93 -12.88
N ARG A 30 1.46 2.17 -14.13
CA ARG A 30 2.17 3.10 -15.03
C ARG A 30 2.03 4.57 -14.64
N SER A 31 0.93 4.94 -13.98
CA SER A 31 0.67 6.30 -13.51
C SER A 31 1.35 6.63 -12.18
N LEU A 32 1.89 5.62 -11.47
CA LEU A 32 2.46 5.82 -10.14
C LEU A 32 3.77 6.62 -10.21
N VAL A 33 3.82 7.71 -9.46
CA VAL A 33 4.97 8.62 -9.31
C VAL A 33 5.20 8.87 -7.83
N VAL A 34 6.46 8.82 -7.41
CA VAL A 34 6.93 9.16 -6.06
C VAL A 34 7.83 10.38 -6.19
N ASP A 35 7.45 11.50 -5.59
CA ASP A 35 8.21 12.74 -5.71
C ASP A 35 9.50 12.69 -4.89
N PRO A 36 10.66 13.05 -5.47
CA PRO A 36 11.86 13.29 -4.70
C PRO A 36 11.91 14.72 -4.13
N ASP A 37 12.65 14.89 -3.04
CA ASP A 37 13.09 16.21 -2.58
C ASP A 37 14.12 16.84 -3.58
N PRO A 38 14.51 18.12 -3.40
CA PRO A 38 15.49 18.77 -4.26
C PRO A 38 16.88 18.11 -4.30
N TYR A 39 17.18 17.20 -3.37
CA TYR A 39 18.43 16.45 -3.28
C TYR A 39 18.32 15.03 -3.86
N GLY A 40 17.13 14.65 -4.35
CA GLY A 40 16.88 13.35 -4.96
C GLY A 40 16.47 12.25 -3.98
N ASN A 41 16.14 12.57 -2.73
CA ASN A 41 15.60 11.60 -1.77
C ASN A 41 14.10 11.42 -2.00
N PHE A 42 13.61 10.19 -2.12
CA PHE A 42 12.18 9.95 -2.27
C PHE A 42 11.42 10.35 -1.00
N LEU A 43 10.35 11.11 -1.19
CA LEU A 43 9.37 11.41 -0.16
C LEU A 43 8.38 10.23 -0.11
N MET A 44 8.72 9.15 0.61
CA MET A 44 7.91 7.92 0.65
C MET A 44 6.87 7.89 1.80
N GLN A 45 6.72 9.00 2.52
CA GLN A 45 5.76 9.15 3.62
C GLN A 45 4.43 9.76 3.12
N GLY A 46 4.32 10.05 1.82
CA GLY A 46 3.28 10.84 1.16
C GLY A 46 3.88 11.62 -0.01
N HIS A 47 3.06 12.26 -0.85
CA HIS A 47 3.44 12.78 -2.18
C HIS A 47 3.61 11.70 -3.26
N ASP A 48 2.92 10.58 -3.08
CA ASP A 48 2.76 9.55 -4.09
C ASP A 48 1.48 9.82 -4.90
N TRP A 49 1.61 9.80 -6.22
CA TRP A 49 0.51 10.09 -7.14
C TRP A 49 0.24 8.87 -8.00
N ALA A 50 -0.99 8.39 -8.00
CA ALA A 50 -1.43 7.32 -8.88
C ALA A 50 -2.94 7.38 -9.13
N THR A 51 -3.39 6.77 -10.23
CA THR A 51 -4.80 6.45 -10.40
C THR A 51 -5.25 5.41 -9.36
N THR A 52 -6.53 5.40 -9.00
CA THR A 52 -7.10 4.39 -8.09
C THR A 52 -6.84 2.96 -8.54
N ARG A 53 -6.84 2.71 -9.85
CA ARG A 53 -6.51 1.40 -10.42
C ARG A 53 -5.07 0.98 -10.14
N ASP A 54 -4.13 1.92 -10.17
CA ASP A 54 -2.72 1.63 -9.92
C ASP A 54 -2.45 1.41 -8.43
N PHE A 55 -3.15 2.13 -7.55
CA PHE A 55 -3.16 1.80 -6.12
C PHE A 55 -3.80 0.43 -5.84
N ALA A 56 -4.89 0.08 -6.53
CA ALA A 56 -5.49 -1.26 -6.42
C ALA A 56 -4.50 -2.37 -6.83
N ARG A 57 -3.67 -2.14 -7.86
CA ARG A 57 -2.61 -3.10 -8.26
C ARG A 57 -1.58 -3.32 -7.15
N PHE A 58 -1.26 -2.29 -6.38
CA PHE A 58 -0.36 -2.43 -5.23
C PHE A 58 -0.99 -3.27 -4.10
N GLY A 59 -2.30 -3.12 -3.86
CA GLY A 59 -3.05 -4.01 -2.96
C GLY A 59 -3.11 -5.45 -3.49
N LEU A 60 -3.41 -5.63 -4.78
CA LEU A 60 -3.46 -6.94 -5.44
C LEU A 60 -2.11 -7.67 -5.37
N LEU A 61 -1.01 -6.94 -5.46
CA LEU A 61 0.33 -7.52 -5.28
C LEU A 61 0.47 -8.19 -3.91
N HIS A 62 -0.07 -7.59 -2.84
CA HIS A 62 0.01 -8.17 -1.50
C HIS A 62 -1.02 -9.28 -1.31
N LEU A 63 -2.25 -9.11 -1.83
CA LEU A 63 -3.29 -10.15 -1.83
C LEU A 63 -2.79 -11.45 -2.49
N GLN A 64 -1.99 -11.33 -3.55
CA GLN A 64 -1.44 -12.44 -4.32
C GLN A 64 -0.04 -12.85 -3.85
N ASP A 65 0.32 -12.56 -2.60
CA ASP A 65 1.61 -12.93 -1.98
C ASP A 65 2.84 -12.56 -2.84
N GLY A 66 2.86 -11.32 -3.31
CA GLY A 66 3.95 -10.78 -4.12
C GLY A 66 3.95 -11.25 -5.57
N GLN A 67 3.01 -12.09 -6.00
CA GLN A 67 2.89 -12.51 -7.39
C GLN A 67 2.05 -11.53 -8.20
N PHE A 68 2.52 -11.21 -9.40
CA PHE A 68 1.76 -10.39 -10.34
C PHE A 68 2.01 -10.86 -11.77
N ALA A 69 0.95 -11.15 -12.51
CA ALA A 69 1.02 -11.62 -13.90
C ALA A 69 1.99 -12.80 -14.13
N GLY A 70 2.12 -13.71 -13.16
CA GLY A 70 3.00 -14.89 -13.22
C GLY A 70 4.47 -14.63 -12.85
N GLU A 71 4.83 -13.42 -12.42
CA GLU A 71 6.15 -13.09 -11.88
C GLU A 71 6.09 -12.91 -10.35
N GLN A 72 7.06 -13.47 -9.63
CA GLN A 72 7.28 -13.19 -8.21
C GLN A 72 7.98 -11.83 -8.06
N VAL A 73 7.23 -10.78 -7.76
CA VAL A 73 7.71 -9.40 -7.65
C VAL A 73 8.27 -9.10 -6.26
N LEU A 74 7.56 -9.53 -5.20
CA LEU A 74 8.03 -9.46 -3.82
C LEU A 74 8.48 -10.84 -3.34
N PRO A 75 9.37 -10.98 -2.33
CA PRO A 75 9.63 -12.28 -1.73
C PRO A 75 8.34 -12.96 -1.22
N PRO A 76 8.17 -14.29 -1.33
CA PRO A 76 6.96 -15.02 -0.89
C PRO A 76 6.67 -15.00 0.62
N TRP A 77 7.52 -14.32 1.40
CA TRP A 77 7.35 -14.14 2.85
C TRP A 77 7.06 -12.68 3.19
N TRP A 78 7.14 -11.78 2.20
CA TRP A 78 7.13 -10.35 2.44
C TRP A 78 5.78 -9.87 2.94
N THR A 79 4.68 -10.34 2.35
CA THR A 79 3.34 -9.97 2.80
C THR A 79 3.13 -10.39 4.25
N ASP A 80 3.46 -11.64 4.58
CA ASP A 80 3.35 -12.16 5.94
C ASP A 80 4.14 -11.33 6.96
N GLU A 81 5.36 -10.92 6.63
CA GLU A 81 6.19 -10.07 7.50
C GLU A 81 5.58 -8.67 7.68
N VAL A 82 5.06 -8.03 6.62
CA VAL A 82 4.54 -6.66 6.75
C VAL A 82 3.20 -6.60 7.46
N ILE A 83 2.45 -7.69 7.52
CA ILE A 83 1.18 -7.75 8.27
C ILE A 83 1.37 -8.26 9.70
N GLN A 84 2.60 -8.52 10.16
CA GLN A 84 2.84 -8.83 11.56
C GLN A 84 2.69 -7.57 12.43
N PRO A 85 1.94 -7.64 13.54
CA PRO A 85 1.87 -6.56 14.51
C PRO A 85 3.25 -6.11 14.98
N SER A 86 3.44 -4.80 15.07
CA SER A 86 4.65 -4.20 15.59
C SER A 86 4.68 -4.31 17.11
N ALA A 87 5.89 -4.41 17.69
CA ALA A 87 6.03 -4.52 19.14
C ALA A 87 5.47 -3.33 19.94
N ALA A 88 5.17 -2.21 19.29
CA ALA A 88 4.68 -0.98 19.91
C ALA A 88 3.18 -0.73 19.69
N GLU A 89 2.57 -1.38 18.70
CA GLU A 89 1.19 -1.15 18.29
C GLU A 89 0.66 -2.40 17.57
N ASP A 90 -0.39 -3.01 18.13
CA ASP A 90 -0.98 -4.24 17.63
C ASP A 90 -1.79 -4.02 16.33
N GLY A 91 -2.27 -2.80 16.12
CA GLY A 91 -2.98 -2.36 14.92
C GLY A 91 -2.08 -1.89 13.78
N TYR A 92 -0.76 -2.10 13.85
CA TYR A 92 0.17 -1.61 12.83
C TYR A 92 1.35 -2.57 12.60
N GLY A 93 1.72 -2.79 11.35
CA GLY A 93 2.84 -3.65 10.96
C GLY A 93 3.42 -3.21 9.61
N GLY A 94 4.75 -3.21 9.44
CA GLY A 94 5.38 -3.07 8.11
C GLY A 94 4.91 -1.91 7.21
N LEU A 95 4.46 -0.78 7.78
CA LEU A 95 3.84 0.37 7.11
C LEU A 95 2.34 0.24 6.73
N TRP A 96 1.67 -0.77 7.25
CA TRP A 96 0.25 -1.07 7.09
C TRP A 96 -0.48 -0.96 8.42
N TRP A 97 -1.72 -0.51 8.37
CA TRP A 97 -2.67 -0.68 9.46
C TRP A 97 -3.28 -2.07 9.40
N LEU A 98 -3.55 -2.67 10.55
CA LEU A 98 -4.02 -4.03 10.70
C LEU A 98 -5.37 -4.03 11.44
N ASN A 99 -6.32 -4.86 11.01
CA ASN A 99 -7.57 -5.07 11.74
C ASN A 99 -7.45 -6.17 12.80
N THR A 100 -6.27 -6.30 13.42
CA THR A 100 -5.99 -7.28 14.47
C THR A 100 -7.07 -7.19 15.56
N ASN A 101 -7.63 -8.34 15.93
CA ASN A 101 -8.73 -8.45 16.91
C ASN A 101 -9.98 -7.61 16.58
N GLN A 102 -10.11 -7.10 15.36
CA GLN A 102 -11.18 -6.22 14.89
C GLN A 102 -11.33 -4.92 15.71
N GLU A 103 -10.25 -4.44 16.34
CA GLU A 103 -10.30 -3.24 17.19
C GLU A 103 -10.47 -1.94 16.40
N SER A 104 -9.98 -1.90 15.15
CA SER A 104 -10.06 -0.70 14.30
C SER A 104 -11.34 -0.65 13.47
N GLN A 105 -11.81 -1.80 12.98
CA GLN A 105 -13.03 -1.93 12.17
C GLN A 105 -13.78 -3.21 12.59
N GLU A 106 -14.68 -3.09 13.58
CA GLU A 106 -15.40 -4.22 14.21
C GLU A 106 -16.15 -5.10 13.19
N ASP A 107 -16.79 -4.49 12.20
CA ASP A 107 -17.61 -5.19 11.20
C ASP A 107 -16.82 -5.64 9.94
N VAL A 108 -15.51 -5.38 9.89
CA VAL A 108 -14.63 -5.79 8.78
C VAL A 108 -13.86 -7.05 9.21
N PRO A 109 -13.54 -7.99 8.30
CA PRO A 109 -12.76 -9.18 8.65
C PRO A 109 -11.46 -8.87 9.40
N ALA A 110 -11.09 -9.74 10.35
CA ALA A 110 -9.93 -9.55 11.21
C ALA A 110 -8.58 -9.63 10.47
N ASP A 111 -8.55 -10.28 9.30
CA ASP A 111 -7.38 -10.38 8.44
C ASP A 111 -7.27 -9.22 7.44
N ALA A 112 -8.16 -8.22 7.53
CA ALA A 112 -8.06 -7.01 6.74
C ALA A 112 -6.86 -6.15 7.19
N TYR A 113 -6.16 -5.59 6.22
CA TYR A 113 -5.09 -4.62 6.45
C TYR A 113 -5.13 -3.54 5.37
N TRP A 114 -4.65 -2.33 5.69
CA TRP A 114 -4.76 -1.21 4.77
C TRP A 114 -3.65 -0.17 4.86
N ALA A 115 -3.38 0.46 3.72
CA ALA A 115 -2.63 1.70 3.66
C ALA A 115 -3.60 2.88 3.84
N SER A 116 -3.18 3.88 4.63
CA SER A 116 -3.99 5.06 4.94
C SER A 116 -3.22 6.34 4.63
N GLY A 117 -3.81 7.21 3.82
CA GLY A 117 -3.30 8.55 3.53
C GLY A 117 -4.26 9.65 3.96
N VAL A 118 -3.72 10.87 4.05
CA VAL A 118 -4.51 12.09 4.31
C VAL A 118 -5.62 12.24 3.28
N SER A 119 -6.74 12.83 3.71
CA SER A 119 -7.96 13.00 2.91
C SER A 119 -8.64 11.69 2.54
N ASP A 120 -8.48 10.68 3.39
CA ASP A 120 -9.15 9.38 3.32
C ASP A 120 -8.77 8.56 2.08
N GLN A 121 -7.48 8.63 1.71
CA GLN A 121 -6.91 7.74 0.71
C GLN A 121 -6.69 6.36 1.34
N ARG A 122 -7.18 5.32 0.68
CA ARG A 122 -7.19 3.96 1.24
C ARG A 122 -6.83 2.91 0.20
N ILE A 123 -6.12 1.89 0.64
CA ILE A 123 -5.98 0.60 -0.05
C ILE A 123 -6.22 -0.47 1.00
N HIS A 124 -7.41 -1.08 1.02
CA HIS A 124 -7.71 -2.22 1.88
C HIS A 124 -7.46 -3.51 1.10
N VAL A 125 -6.86 -4.48 1.78
CA VAL A 125 -6.68 -5.86 1.32
C VAL A 125 -7.35 -6.77 2.34
N ILE A 126 -8.20 -7.68 1.85
CA ILE A 126 -9.01 -8.58 2.68
C ILE A 126 -8.82 -9.99 2.12
N PRO A 127 -7.81 -10.74 2.60
CA PRO A 127 -7.44 -12.04 2.06
C PRO A 127 -8.55 -13.09 2.11
N SER A 128 -9.29 -13.15 3.22
CA SER A 128 -10.42 -14.05 3.43
C SER A 128 -11.52 -13.91 2.37
N GLU A 129 -11.59 -12.76 1.71
CA GLU A 129 -12.61 -12.41 0.72
C GLU A 129 -12.03 -12.27 -0.71
N ASP A 130 -10.75 -12.58 -0.94
CA ASP A 130 -10.03 -12.37 -2.22
C ASP A 130 -10.25 -10.94 -2.78
N LEU A 131 -10.24 -9.94 -1.88
CA LEU A 131 -10.75 -8.60 -2.17
C LEU A 131 -9.71 -7.51 -1.94
N VAL A 132 -9.67 -6.54 -2.86
CA VAL A 132 -8.95 -5.27 -2.71
C VAL A 132 -9.88 -4.10 -2.99
N ILE A 133 -9.90 -3.13 -2.07
CA ILE A 133 -10.65 -1.89 -2.23
C ILE A 133 -9.68 -0.71 -2.21
N ALA A 134 -9.61 0.03 -3.30
CA ALA A 134 -8.82 1.25 -3.40
C ALA A 134 -9.73 2.48 -3.51
N ARG A 135 -9.39 3.53 -2.76
CA ARG A 135 -10.09 4.82 -2.74
C ARG A 135 -9.07 5.96 -2.80
N ASN A 136 -9.19 6.81 -3.82
CA ASN A 136 -8.54 8.12 -3.82
C ASN A 136 -9.54 9.13 -3.25
N GLY A 137 -9.31 9.56 -2.02
CA GLY A 137 -10.14 10.54 -1.34
C GLY A 137 -9.68 11.97 -1.53
N HIS A 138 -10.61 12.90 -1.36
CA HIS A 138 -10.34 14.34 -1.20
C HIS A 138 -11.34 14.93 -0.19
N THR A 139 -11.32 14.40 1.03
CA THR A 139 -12.17 14.86 2.13
C THR A 139 -11.34 15.59 3.20
N ASP A 140 -11.95 16.53 3.92
CA ASP A 140 -11.29 17.26 5.01
C ASP A 140 -11.16 16.39 6.27
N VAL A 141 -12.08 15.44 6.45
CA VAL A 141 -12.11 14.49 7.57
C VAL A 141 -12.29 13.08 7.01
N ALA A 142 -11.65 12.09 7.64
CA ALA A 142 -11.86 10.69 7.31
C ALA A 142 -13.25 10.25 7.77
N ASP A 143 -14.02 9.64 6.88
CA ASP A 143 -15.34 9.08 7.18
C ASP A 143 -15.25 7.55 7.20
N TRP A 144 -14.92 7.03 8.38
CA TRP A 144 -14.75 5.60 8.59
C TRP A 144 -16.06 4.82 8.45
N ASN A 145 -17.21 5.44 8.73
CA ASN A 145 -18.50 4.76 8.56
C ASN A 145 -18.77 4.50 7.08
N TYR A 146 -18.50 5.49 6.22
CA TYR A 146 -18.62 5.32 4.78
C TYR A 146 -17.67 4.25 4.22
N VAL A 147 -16.41 4.25 4.67
CA VAL A 147 -15.42 3.25 4.24
C VAL A 147 -15.85 1.85 4.69
N ASN A 148 -16.20 1.68 5.96
CA ASN A 148 -16.62 0.39 6.51
C ASN A 148 -17.89 -0.12 5.82
N SER A 149 -18.91 0.74 5.62
CA SER A 149 -20.14 0.32 4.93
C SER A 149 -19.87 -0.13 3.50
N THR A 150 -18.97 0.57 2.78
CA THR A 150 -18.58 0.19 1.42
C THR A 150 -17.88 -1.17 1.39
N ILE A 151 -17.03 -1.45 2.38
CA ILE A 151 -16.36 -2.75 2.52
C ILE A 151 -17.40 -3.84 2.80
N ILE A 152 -18.28 -3.62 3.78
CA ILE A 152 -19.33 -4.56 4.16
C ILE A 152 -20.26 -4.87 2.98
N ASP A 153 -20.67 -3.86 2.23
CA ASP A 153 -21.51 -4.04 1.04
C ASP A 153 -20.81 -4.88 -0.03
N ALA A 154 -19.50 -4.70 -0.23
CA ALA A 154 -18.70 -5.47 -1.18
C ALA A 154 -18.45 -6.92 -0.74
N VAL A 155 -18.30 -7.16 0.56
CA VAL A 155 -18.14 -8.52 1.13
C VAL A 155 -19.44 -9.31 1.05
N ASN A 156 -20.60 -8.64 1.17
CA ASN A 156 -21.91 -9.30 1.17
C ASN A 156 -22.57 -9.43 -0.22
N SER A 157 -21.92 -8.97 -1.31
CA SER A 157 -22.48 -8.97 -2.67
C SER A 157 -22.23 -10.26 -3.44
#